data_AF-A0A3M3Z3E5-F1
#
_entry.id   AF-A0A3M3Z3E5-F1
#
_cell.length_a   1.000
_cell.length_b   1.000
_cell.length_c   1.000
_cell.angle_alpha   90.00
_cell.angle_beta   90.00
_cell.angle_gamma   90.00
#
_symmetry.space_group_name_H-M   'P 1'
#
loop_
_entity.id
_entity.type
_entity.pdbx_description
1 polymer ?
#
loop_
_entity_poly.entity_id
_entity_poly.type
_entity_poly.pdbx_seq_one_letter_code
_entity_poly.pdbx_strand_id
1 'polypeptide(L)'
;MRVSMDFEALVTFDCTYGAWTVMGDSLRVFVEKGLALPYCKLVNGFDGVSLVRCGESESARVGDMFPVHYIYDAARQIEYDEWESVGGLLRARSQGGEWVQYISKSESSYAMHEFVGGCWFVFVGVSFSKSTVVEYAGDRKSSTGLKVMQELSSPCFLSVSSEKYFLEGVLNAPPGPGWMSWEIHANSFYMEISEN
;
A
#
# COMPACT_ATOMS: atom_id res chain seq x y z
N MET A 1 -14.89 -4.76 -4.30
CA MET A 1 -15.38 -3.71 -3.38
C MET A 1 -14.62 -2.38 -3.51
N ARG A 2 -15.34 -1.25 -3.57
CA ARG A 2 -14.78 0.13 -3.50
C ARG A 2 -14.85 0.65 -2.06
N VAL A 3 -13.76 1.26 -1.59
CA VAL A 3 -13.61 1.75 -0.22
C VAL A 3 -13.05 3.17 -0.23
N SER A 4 -13.74 4.11 0.42
CA SER A 4 -13.20 5.45 0.64
C SER A 4 -12.34 5.48 1.90
N MET A 5 -11.19 6.14 1.84
CA MET A 5 -10.35 6.42 3.00
C MET A 5 -9.63 7.74 2.78
N ASP A 6 -9.38 8.47 3.85
CA ASP A 6 -8.47 9.61 3.81
C ASP A 6 -7.07 9.13 3.39
N PHE A 7 -6.54 9.69 2.31
CA PHE A 7 -5.24 9.28 1.78
C PHE A 7 -4.11 9.58 2.77
N GLU A 8 -4.18 10.70 3.49
CA GLU A 8 -3.20 11.06 4.51
C GLU A 8 -3.21 10.09 5.69
N ALA A 9 -4.27 9.27 5.80
CA ALA A 9 -4.35 8.25 6.82
C ALA A 9 -3.47 7.03 6.53
N LEU A 10 -3.13 6.79 5.26
CA LEU A 10 -2.38 5.62 4.77
C LEU A 10 -0.87 5.82 4.95
N VAL A 11 -0.16 4.75 5.28
CA VAL A 11 1.31 4.73 5.26
C VAL A 11 1.75 4.02 3.99
N THR A 12 2.15 4.80 2.99
CA THR A 12 2.42 4.31 1.64
C THR A 12 3.90 4.10 1.34
N PHE A 13 4.81 4.57 2.21
CA PHE A 13 6.26 4.58 1.96
C PHE A 13 6.87 3.18 1.72
N ASP A 14 6.38 2.17 2.43
CA ASP A 14 6.84 0.78 2.30
C ASP A 14 6.14 0.01 1.17
N CYS A 15 5.25 0.67 0.41
CA CYS A 15 4.50 0.00 -0.64
C CYS A 15 5.39 -0.44 -1.81
N THR A 16 5.10 -1.63 -2.30
CA THR A 16 5.51 -2.08 -3.63
C THR A 16 4.32 -1.90 -4.57
N TYR A 17 4.48 -1.06 -5.58
CA TYR A 17 3.50 -0.78 -6.61
C TYR A 17 3.78 -1.60 -7.86
N GLY A 18 2.72 -2.08 -8.50
CA GLY A 18 2.79 -2.87 -9.72
C GLY A 18 2.35 -2.08 -10.94
N ALA A 19 1.50 -2.71 -11.74
CA ALA A 19 0.93 -2.09 -12.94
C ALA A 19 0.13 -0.82 -12.63
N TRP A 20 0.12 0.10 -13.58
CA TRP A 20 -0.70 1.30 -13.53
C TRP A 20 -1.35 1.54 -14.89
N THR A 21 -2.49 2.23 -14.90
CA THR A 21 -3.23 2.53 -16.13
C THR A 21 -4.04 3.80 -16.00
N VAL A 22 -4.31 4.44 -17.13
CA VAL A 22 -5.19 5.61 -17.24
C VAL A 22 -6.46 5.17 -17.95
N MET A 23 -7.61 5.38 -17.32
CA MET A 23 -8.93 5.13 -17.90
C MET A 23 -9.78 6.38 -17.79
N GLY A 24 -10.05 7.03 -18.92
CA GLY A 24 -10.76 8.31 -18.93
C GLY A 24 -9.96 9.39 -18.20
N ASP A 25 -10.54 9.96 -17.14
CA ASP A 25 -9.95 10.96 -16.25
C ASP A 25 -9.33 10.35 -14.97
N SER A 26 -9.24 9.02 -14.91
CA SER A 26 -8.82 8.31 -13.70
C SER A 26 -7.46 7.63 -13.88
N LEU A 27 -6.57 7.79 -12.90
CA LEU A 27 -5.31 7.07 -12.78
C LEU A 27 -5.46 5.94 -11.76
N ARG A 28 -5.11 4.73 -12.16
CA ARG A 28 -5.14 3.54 -11.31
C ARG A 28 -3.71 3.04 -11.10
N VAL A 29 -3.34 2.82 -9.85
CA VAL A 29 -2.03 2.29 -9.46
C VAL A 29 -2.25 1.04 -8.61
N PHE A 30 -1.68 -0.10 -9.02
CA PHE A 30 -1.80 -1.33 -8.26
C PHE A 30 -0.81 -1.33 -7.09
N VAL A 31 -1.29 -1.70 -5.91
CA VAL A 31 -0.48 -1.91 -4.71
C VAL A 31 -0.32 -3.42 -4.53
N GLU A 32 0.88 -3.93 -4.80
CA GLU A 32 1.17 -5.36 -4.67
C GLU A 32 1.22 -5.76 -3.20
N LYS A 33 1.94 -4.98 -2.37
CA LYS A 33 2.16 -5.23 -0.94
C LYS A 33 2.74 -4.00 -0.24
N GLY A 34 2.95 -4.10 1.08
CA GLY A 34 3.66 -3.10 1.87
C GLY A 34 2.82 -1.91 2.30
N LEU A 35 1.48 -1.95 2.10
CA LEU A 35 0.59 -0.94 2.63
C LEU A 35 0.36 -1.20 4.11
N ALA A 36 0.78 -0.29 4.99
CA ALA A 36 0.43 -0.37 6.39
C ALA A 36 -0.86 0.44 6.64
N LEU A 37 -1.86 -0.24 7.21
CA LEU A 37 -3.11 0.39 7.60
C LEU A 37 -2.99 0.91 9.04
N PRO A 38 -3.45 2.13 9.33
CA PRO A 38 -3.69 2.51 10.71
C PRO A 38 -4.80 1.63 11.31
N TYR A 39 -4.91 1.60 12.63
CA TYR A 39 -6.09 1.03 13.29
C TYR A 39 -7.35 1.66 12.70
N CYS A 40 -8.18 0.84 12.08
CA CYS A 40 -9.33 1.29 11.31
C CYS A 40 -10.48 0.29 11.41
N LYS A 41 -11.68 0.81 11.18
CA LYS A 41 -12.91 0.03 11.09
C LYS A 41 -13.66 0.38 9.81
N LEU A 42 -14.38 -0.61 9.31
CA LEU A 42 -15.33 -0.43 8.22
C LEU A 42 -16.58 0.25 8.75
N VAL A 43 -17.02 1.29 8.04
CA VAL A 43 -18.29 1.96 8.28
C VAL A 43 -19.07 1.94 6.98
N ASN A 44 -20.30 1.44 7.03
CA ASN A 44 -21.22 1.52 5.92
C ASN A 44 -21.96 2.85 6.02
N GLY A 45 -21.66 3.76 5.09
CA GLY A 45 -22.36 5.03 4.93
C GLY A 45 -23.40 4.98 3.81
N PHE A 46 -24.11 6.08 3.64
CA PHE A 46 -25.07 6.25 2.53
C PHE A 46 -24.39 6.21 1.15
N ASP A 47 -23.14 6.68 1.07
CA ASP A 47 -22.35 6.77 -0.16
C ASP A 47 -21.41 5.57 -0.38
N GLY A 48 -21.54 4.51 0.44
CA GLY A 48 -20.76 3.28 0.30
C GLY A 48 -19.95 2.91 1.55
N VAL A 49 -18.89 2.13 1.34
CA VAL A 49 -18.04 1.61 2.41
C VAL A 49 -16.86 2.53 2.63
N SER A 50 -16.60 2.89 3.87
CA SER A 50 -15.48 3.74 4.27
C SER A 50 -14.60 3.06 5.31
N LEU A 51 -13.28 3.26 5.20
CA LEU A 51 -12.35 2.95 6.28
C LEU A 51 -12.06 4.22 7.07
N VAL A 52 -12.33 4.15 8.37
CA VAL A 52 -12.14 5.28 9.28
C VAL A 52 -11.20 4.84 10.40
N ARG A 53 -10.23 5.71 10.74
CA ARG A 53 -9.33 5.50 11.86
C ARG A 53 -10.12 5.31 13.17
N CYS A 54 -9.69 4.37 14.00
CA CYS A 54 -10.28 4.10 15.30
C CYS A 54 -9.20 3.73 16.34
N GLY A 55 -9.62 3.53 17.58
CA GLY A 55 -8.73 2.98 18.61
C GLY A 55 -8.44 1.49 18.38
N GLU A 56 -7.33 0.99 18.92
CA GLU A 56 -6.91 -0.42 18.81
C GLU A 56 -8.02 -1.40 19.22
N SER A 57 -8.74 -1.09 20.31
CA SER A 57 -9.86 -1.90 20.81
C SER A 57 -11.08 -1.97 19.88
N GLU A 58 -11.20 -1.02 18.94
CA GLU A 58 -12.28 -0.94 17.97
C GLU A 58 -11.86 -1.37 16.57
N SER A 59 -10.56 -1.60 16.36
CA SER A 59 -10.02 -2.02 15.07
C SER A 59 -10.46 -3.44 14.79
N ALA A 60 -11.33 -3.59 13.79
CA ALA A 60 -11.65 -4.90 13.25
C ALA A 60 -10.47 -5.42 12.42
N ARG A 61 -10.46 -6.72 12.09
CA ARG A 61 -9.50 -7.31 11.14
C ARG A 61 -9.78 -6.85 9.71
N VAL A 62 -9.60 -5.56 9.46
CA VAL A 62 -9.74 -4.95 8.13
C VAL A 62 -8.70 -5.51 7.16
N GLY A 63 -7.53 -5.91 7.67
CA GLY A 63 -6.47 -6.55 6.88
C GLY A 63 -6.94 -7.81 6.15
N ASP A 64 -7.78 -8.63 6.78
CA ASP A 64 -8.30 -9.89 6.23
C ASP A 64 -9.12 -9.69 4.94
N MET A 65 -9.54 -8.45 4.64
CA MET A 65 -10.26 -8.13 3.40
C MET A 65 -9.34 -8.03 2.19
N PHE A 66 -8.05 -7.80 2.41
CA PHE A 66 -7.08 -7.60 1.36
C PHE A 66 -6.58 -8.95 0.84
N PRO A 67 -6.43 -9.13 -0.48
CA PRO A 67 -5.91 -10.38 -1.04
C PRO A 67 -4.49 -10.72 -0.58
N VAL A 68 -3.72 -9.71 -0.19
CA VAL A 68 -2.39 -9.87 0.42
C VAL A 68 -2.45 -9.30 1.83
N HIS A 69 -2.10 -10.11 2.82
CA HIS A 69 -2.02 -9.74 4.23
C HIS A 69 -0.92 -10.57 4.90
N TYR A 70 0.04 -9.90 5.54
CA TYR A 70 1.21 -10.55 6.11
C TYR A 70 1.82 -9.68 7.22
N ILE A 71 2.69 -10.30 8.02
CA ILE A 71 3.57 -9.62 8.96
C ILE A 71 4.98 -9.56 8.37
N TYR A 72 5.66 -8.42 8.51
CA TYR A 72 7.08 -8.29 8.16
C TYR A 72 7.98 -8.13 9.38
N ASP A 73 8.89 -9.08 9.58
CA ASP A 73 9.98 -8.97 10.56
C ASP A 73 11.20 -8.33 9.90
N ALA A 74 11.39 -7.04 10.15
CA ALA A 74 12.52 -6.28 9.63
C ALA A 74 13.88 -6.73 10.18
N ALA A 75 13.95 -7.30 11.39
CA ALA A 75 15.21 -7.79 11.96
C ALA A 75 15.69 -9.06 11.26
N ARG A 76 14.75 -9.92 10.84
CA ARG A 76 15.04 -11.16 10.11
C ARG A 76 14.92 -11.02 8.60
N GLN A 77 14.33 -9.93 8.12
CA GLN A 77 13.99 -9.69 6.71
C GLN A 77 13.09 -10.81 6.16
N ILE A 78 12.05 -11.18 6.92
CA ILE A 78 11.14 -12.29 6.60
C ILE A 78 9.68 -11.79 6.59
N GLU A 79 8.91 -12.27 5.61
CA GLU A 79 7.46 -12.12 5.53
C GLU A 79 6.79 -13.38 6.09
N TYR A 80 5.80 -13.20 6.96
CA TYR A 80 4.98 -14.27 7.51
C TYR A 80 3.52 -14.06 7.13
N ASP A 81 2.96 -15.02 6.42
CA ASP A 81 1.59 -15.01 5.92
C ASP A 81 0.62 -15.80 6.82
N GLU A 82 1.15 -16.52 7.83
CA GLU A 82 0.34 -17.06 8.93
C GLU A 82 0.97 -16.72 10.29
N TRP A 83 0.14 -16.25 11.23
CA TRP A 83 0.59 -15.93 12.59
C TRP A 83 -0.51 -16.07 13.65
N GLU A 84 -0.08 -16.26 14.89
CA GLU A 84 -0.94 -16.30 16.07
C GLU A 84 -0.18 -15.80 17.31
N SER A 85 -0.93 -15.41 18.35
CA SER A 85 -0.37 -15.07 19.66
C SER A 85 -0.60 -16.23 20.63
N VAL A 86 0.49 -16.88 21.07
CA VAL A 86 0.45 -17.99 22.02
C VAL A 86 1.12 -17.55 23.32
N GLY A 87 0.34 -17.39 24.40
CA GLY A 87 0.88 -16.93 25.68
C GLY A 87 1.45 -15.50 25.64
N GLY A 88 1.00 -14.67 24.69
CA GLY A 88 1.52 -13.33 24.45
C GLY A 88 2.85 -13.31 23.67
N LEU A 89 3.24 -14.43 23.06
CA LEU A 89 4.38 -14.53 22.16
C LEU A 89 3.88 -14.74 20.72
N LEU A 90 4.55 -14.10 19.77
CA LEU A 90 4.28 -14.30 18.36
C LEU A 90 4.73 -15.71 17.96
N ARG A 91 3.87 -16.41 17.25
CA ARG A 91 4.19 -17.62 16.52
C ARG A 91 3.78 -17.41 15.08
N ALA A 92 4.70 -17.55 14.14
CA ALA A 92 4.48 -17.18 12.74
C ALA A 92 5.20 -18.14 11.79
N ARG A 93 4.71 -18.25 10.55
CA ARG A 93 5.37 -18.99 9.47
C ARG A 93 5.16 -18.31 8.12
N SER A 94 6.14 -18.45 7.24
CA SER A 94 6.01 -18.11 5.83
C SER A 94 5.26 -19.22 5.09
N GLN A 95 4.83 -18.96 3.86
CA GLN A 95 4.05 -19.88 3.06
C GLN A 95 4.66 -21.28 2.97
N GLY A 96 3.98 -22.27 3.55
CA GLY A 96 4.44 -23.67 3.56
C GLY A 96 5.70 -23.93 4.40
N GLY A 97 6.15 -22.95 5.19
CA GLY A 97 7.32 -23.03 6.05
C GLY A 97 7.02 -23.62 7.44
N GLU A 98 8.08 -23.76 8.24
CA GLU A 98 7.99 -24.18 9.62
C GLU A 98 7.51 -23.04 10.53
N TRP A 99 6.79 -23.41 11.59
CA TRP A 99 6.38 -22.46 12.62
C TRP A 99 7.57 -22.01 13.45
N VAL A 100 7.80 -20.71 13.48
CA VAL A 100 8.79 -20.06 14.33
C VAL A 100 8.07 -19.44 15.52
N GLN A 101 8.51 -19.82 16.73
CA GLN A 101 8.01 -19.23 17.96
C GLN A 101 9.02 -18.23 18.51
N TYR A 102 8.56 -17.01 18.76
CA TYR A 102 9.37 -15.97 19.39
C TYR A 102 9.51 -16.26 20.88
N ILE A 103 10.70 -15.98 21.42
CA ILE A 103 11.02 -16.27 22.83
C ILE A 103 10.76 -15.03 23.69
N SER A 104 10.91 -13.83 23.11
CA SER A 104 10.69 -12.56 23.80
C SER A 104 9.39 -11.87 23.38
N LYS A 105 8.68 -11.32 24.36
CA LYS A 105 7.52 -10.45 24.12
C LYS A 105 7.90 -9.15 23.42
N SER A 106 9.08 -8.60 23.70
CA SER A 106 9.54 -7.39 23.03
C SER A 106 9.78 -7.66 21.55
N GLU A 107 10.51 -8.72 21.22
CA GLU A 107 10.75 -9.13 19.83
C GLU A 107 9.43 -9.43 19.09
N SER A 108 8.49 -10.10 19.76
CA SER A 108 7.16 -10.36 19.22
C SER A 108 6.44 -9.05 18.85
N SER A 109 6.49 -8.04 19.73
CA SER A 109 5.84 -6.75 19.47
C SER A 109 6.50 -5.96 18.33
N TYR A 110 7.82 -6.05 18.19
CA TYR A 110 8.54 -5.42 17.08
C TYR A 110 8.30 -6.12 15.74
N ALA A 111 8.06 -7.44 15.76
CA ALA A 111 7.81 -8.19 14.55
C ALA A 111 6.38 -7.97 14.00
N MET A 112 5.41 -7.60 14.83
CA MET A 112 3.98 -7.47 14.49
C MET A 112 3.61 -6.24 13.62
N HIS A 113 4.45 -5.89 12.65
CA HIS A 113 4.09 -4.91 11.63
C HIS A 113 3.27 -5.59 10.54
N GLU A 114 1.95 -5.44 10.61
CA GLU A 114 1.02 -5.95 9.61
C GLU A 114 1.00 -5.07 8.36
N PHE A 115 1.08 -5.73 7.21
CA PHE A 115 1.03 -5.10 5.89
C PHE A 115 -0.02 -5.79 5.03
N VAL A 116 -0.62 -5.00 4.13
CA VAL A 116 -1.59 -5.47 3.15
C VAL A 116 -1.17 -5.12 1.73
N GLY A 117 -1.91 -5.66 0.76
CA GLY A 117 -1.75 -5.37 -0.66
C GLY A 117 -2.82 -6.03 -1.51
N GLY A 118 -2.53 -6.19 -2.80
CA GLY A 118 -3.49 -6.75 -3.75
C GLY A 118 -4.69 -5.84 -4.01
N CYS A 119 -4.53 -4.52 -3.86
CA CYS A 119 -5.58 -3.53 -4.08
C CYS A 119 -5.18 -2.49 -5.11
N TRP A 120 -6.15 -1.73 -5.61
CA TRP A 120 -5.91 -0.59 -6.50
C TRP A 120 -6.11 0.71 -5.76
N PHE A 121 -5.16 1.62 -5.90
CA PHE A 121 -5.35 3.04 -5.65
C PHE A 121 -5.96 3.67 -6.89
N VAL A 122 -7.10 4.34 -6.74
CA VAL A 122 -7.81 4.99 -7.84
C VAL A 122 -7.97 6.47 -7.55
N PHE A 123 -7.35 7.29 -8.40
CA PHE A 123 -7.42 8.74 -8.38
C PHE A 123 -8.34 9.19 -9.51
N VAL A 124 -9.39 9.95 -9.20
CA VAL A 124 -10.44 10.34 -10.14
C VAL A 124 -10.37 11.83 -10.43
N GLY A 125 -10.61 12.21 -11.68
CA GLY A 125 -10.48 13.60 -12.11
C GLY A 125 -9.05 14.08 -11.97
N VAL A 126 -8.10 13.25 -12.36
CA VAL A 126 -6.67 13.56 -12.36
C VAL A 126 -6.46 14.81 -13.19
N SER A 127 -5.65 15.75 -12.73
CA SER A 127 -5.29 16.95 -13.49
C SER A 127 -3.83 17.05 -13.87
N PHE A 128 -3.00 16.38 -13.11
CA PHE A 128 -1.59 16.33 -13.31
C PHE A 128 -1.07 15.05 -12.66
N SER A 129 -0.10 14.40 -13.29
CA SER A 129 0.58 13.27 -12.70
C SER A 129 2.03 13.25 -13.15
N LYS A 130 2.95 13.14 -12.22
CA LYS A 130 4.38 13.08 -12.48
C LYS A 130 5.02 12.01 -11.61
N SER A 131 5.55 10.99 -12.26
CA SER A 131 6.34 9.94 -11.61
C SER A 131 7.82 10.11 -11.92
N THR A 132 8.65 9.80 -10.94
CA THR A 132 10.10 9.67 -11.07
C THR A 132 10.50 8.33 -10.50
N VAL A 133 11.10 7.48 -11.34
CA VAL A 133 11.61 6.17 -10.98
C VAL A 133 13.13 6.18 -11.06
N VAL A 134 13.78 5.81 -9.98
CA VAL A 134 15.23 5.68 -9.86
C VAL A 134 15.57 4.19 -9.94
N GLU A 135 16.27 3.79 -10.99
CA GLU A 135 16.56 2.38 -11.26
C GLU A 135 17.52 1.78 -10.22
N TYR A 136 17.26 0.52 -9.86
CA TYR A 136 18.15 -0.29 -9.05
C TYR A 136 19.41 -0.69 -9.81
N ALA A 137 20.56 -0.65 -9.12
CA ALA A 137 21.71 -1.45 -9.51
C ALA A 137 21.41 -2.95 -9.30
N GLY A 138 22.25 -3.82 -9.86
CA GLY A 138 22.04 -5.27 -9.80
C GLY A 138 21.95 -5.85 -8.38
N ASP A 139 22.42 -5.12 -7.36
CA ASP A 139 22.32 -5.49 -5.95
C ASP A 139 20.96 -5.16 -5.29
N ARG A 140 20.08 -4.42 -5.99
CA ARG A 140 18.79 -3.87 -5.50
C ARG A 140 18.89 -3.06 -4.20
N LYS A 141 20.09 -2.59 -3.87
CA LYS A 141 20.41 -1.81 -2.66
C LYS A 141 21.06 -0.48 -3.00
N SER A 142 21.65 -0.36 -4.18
CA SER A 142 22.20 0.88 -4.71
C SER A 142 21.49 1.29 -6.00
N SER A 143 21.69 2.53 -6.43
CA SER A 143 21.11 3.07 -7.66
C SER A 143 22.13 3.01 -8.79
N THR A 144 21.67 2.74 -10.03
CA THR A 144 22.49 2.95 -11.24
C THR A 144 22.71 4.44 -11.54
N GLY A 145 21.97 5.32 -10.87
CA GLY A 145 21.90 6.76 -11.15
C GLY A 145 20.95 7.10 -12.32
N LEU A 146 20.42 6.10 -13.02
CA LEU A 146 19.45 6.31 -14.09
C LEU A 146 18.08 6.66 -13.49
N LYS A 147 17.47 7.69 -14.07
CA LYS A 147 16.14 8.18 -13.68
C LYS A 147 15.23 8.20 -14.88
N VAL A 148 14.06 7.62 -14.73
CA VAL A 148 12.99 7.71 -15.71
C VAL A 148 11.91 8.63 -15.13
N MET A 149 11.57 9.68 -15.85
CA MET A 149 10.50 10.59 -15.49
C MET A 149 9.35 10.42 -16.49
N GLN A 150 8.14 10.28 -15.99
CA GLN A 150 6.94 10.26 -16.80
C GLN A 150 5.97 11.33 -16.30
N GLU A 151 5.50 12.15 -17.23
CA GLU A 151 4.55 13.22 -16.93
C GLU A 151 3.30 13.01 -17.79
N LEU A 152 2.16 13.10 -17.14
CA LEU A 152 0.84 13.04 -17.74
C LEU A 152 0.15 14.37 -17.48
N SER A 153 -0.03 15.14 -18.55
CA SER A 153 -0.86 16.33 -18.58
C SER A 153 -1.84 16.20 -19.75
N SER A 154 -3.14 16.26 -19.47
CA SER A 154 -4.20 16.16 -20.48
C SER A 154 -5.02 17.44 -20.51
N PRO A 155 -5.37 17.97 -21.68
CA PRO A 155 -6.31 19.09 -21.80
C PRO A 155 -7.73 18.72 -21.37
N CYS A 156 -8.07 17.44 -21.19
CA CYS A 156 -9.36 17.00 -20.63
C CYS A 156 -9.47 17.24 -19.11
N PHE A 157 -8.36 17.61 -18.47
CA PHE A 157 -8.28 17.82 -17.04
C PHE A 157 -8.71 19.23 -16.63
N LEU A 158 -10.00 19.52 -16.79
CA LEU A 158 -10.60 20.84 -16.52
C LEU A 158 -11.05 20.99 -15.06
N SER A 159 -10.21 20.61 -14.10
CA SER A 159 -10.57 20.67 -12.67
C SER A 159 -10.23 22.03 -12.04
N VAL A 160 -11.19 22.58 -11.27
CA VAL A 160 -11.11 23.86 -10.55
C VAL A 160 -10.58 23.68 -9.11
N SER A 161 -10.53 22.44 -8.61
CA SER A 161 -9.92 22.10 -7.31
C SER A 161 -9.35 20.68 -7.35
N SER A 162 -8.02 20.56 -7.39
CA SER A 162 -7.32 19.28 -7.33
C SER A 162 -6.55 19.17 -6.02
N GLU A 163 -6.78 18.09 -5.28
CA GLU A 163 -5.95 17.70 -4.14
C GLU A 163 -4.66 17.07 -4.63
N LYS A 164 -3.58 17.26 -3.88
CA LYS A 164 -2.28 16.66 -4.18
C LYS A 164 -2.10 15.38 -3.37
N TYR A 165 -1.92 14.28 -4.07
CA TYR A 165 -1.54 12.97 -3.54
C TYR A 165 -0.08 12.68 -3.87
N PHE A 166 0.60 11.97 -2.97
CA PHE A 166 2.00 11.64 -3.13
C PHE A 166 2.25 10.19 -2.75
N LEU A 167 2.74 9.41 -3.71
CA LEU A 167 3.15 8.03 -3.52
C LEU A 167 4.67 7.96 -3.48
N GLU A 168 5.17 7.21 -2.52
CA GLU A 168 6.59 6.82 -2.43
C GLU A 168 6.65 5.33 -2.19
N GLY A 169 7.72 4.69 -2.66
CA GLY A 169 7.99 3.28 -2.41
C GLY A 169 8.76 2.64 -3.56
N VAL A 170 8.43 1.40 -3.87
CA VAL A 170 9.08 0.62 -4.94
C VAL A 170 8.12 0.42 -6.09
N LEU A 171 8.53 0.73 -7.32
CA LEU A 171 7.78 0.29 -8.51
C LEU A 171 8.38 -1.02 -9.00
N ASN A 172 7.57 -2.08 -9.05
CA ASN A 172 7.90 -3.42 -9.55
C ASN A 172 7.24 -3.71 -10.92
N ALA A 173 7.12 -2.67 -11.75
CA ALA A 173 6.61 -2.75 -13.11
C ALA A 173 7.38 -1.75 -13.99
N PRO A 174 7.39 -1.89 -15.33
CA PRO A 174 8.02 -0.92 -16.21
C PRO A 174 7.50 0.52 -15.95
N PRO A 175 8.38 1.55 -15.92
CA PRO A 175 9.80 1.54 -16.28
C PRO A 175 10.75 1.08 -15.15
N GLY A 176 10.23 0.57 -14.04
CA GLY A 176 11.01 -0.10 -12.99
C GLY A 176 11.56 -1.47 -13.40
N PRO A 177 12.21 -2.20 -12.48
CA PRO A 177 12.10 -2.01 -11.03
C PRO A 177 12.98 -0.88 -10.48
N GLY A 178 12.47 -0.11 -9.52
CA GLY A 178 13.21 0.99 -8.90
C GLY A 178 12.45 1.72 -7.80
N TRP A 179 13.14 2.62 -7.10
CA TRP A 179 12.51 3.53 -6.15
C TRP A 179 11.66 4.54 -6.89
N MET A 180 10.43 4.73 -6.45
CA MET A 180 9.45 5.57 -7.11
C MET A 180 9.00 6.69 -6.18
N SER A 181 8.89 7.88 -6.75
CA SER A 181 8.14 9.01 -6.20
C SER A 181 7.12 9.44 -7.24
N TRP A 182 5.87 9.66 -6.85
CA TRP A 182 4.80 9.97 -7.79
C TRP A 182 3.82 10.97 -7.19
N GLU A 183 3.83 12.15 -7.80
CA GLU A 183 2.91 13.23 -7.50
C GLU A 183 1.69 13.14 -8.41
N ILE A 184 0.50 13.12 -7.83
CA ILE A 184 -0.77 13.01 -8.54
C ILE A 184 -1.68 14.11 -8.03
N HIS A 185 -2.24 14.91 -8.92
CA HIS A 185 -3.27 15.89 -8.58
C HIS A 185 -4.59 15.34 -9.09
N ALA A 186 -5.59 15.21 -8.22
CA ALA A 186 -6.88 14.64 -8.58
C ALA A 186 -8.01 15.23 -7.73
N ASN A 187 -9.27 15.03 -8.15
CA ASN A 187 -10.43 15.53 -7.42
C ASN A 187 -10.76 14.65 -6.21
N SER A 188 -10.48 13.35 -6.30
CA SER A 188 -10.75 12.40 -5.22
C SER A 188 -9.92 11.14 -5.35
N PHE A 189 -9.88 10.39 -4.24
CA PHE A 189 -9.18 9.11 -4.11
C PHE A 189 -10.10 8.05 -3.49
N TYR A 190 -9.93 6.80 -3.93
CA TYR A 190 -10.50 5.63 -3.26
C TYR A 190 -9.66 4.37 -3.53
N MET A 191 -9.88 3.32 -2.73
CA MET A 191 -9.28 2.00 -2.94
C MET A 191 -10.29 1.03 -3.57
N GLU A 192 -9.83 0.18 -4.51
CA GLU A 192 -10.57 -1.00 -4.95
C GLU A 192 -9.87 -2.26 -4.43
N ILE A 193 -10.62 -3.05 -3.68
CA ILE A 193 -10.18 -4.34 -3.17
C ILE A 193 -10.97 -5.40 -3.94
N SER A 194 -10.27 -6.32 -4.59
CA SER A 194 -10.93 -7.46 -5.24
C SER A 194 -11.68 -8.27 -4.20
N GLU A 195 -12.93 -8.64 -4.50
CA GLU A 195 -13.63 -9.63 -3.69
C GLU A 195 -13.03 -10.99 -4.03
N ASN A 196 -12.52 -11.68 -3.01
CA ASN A 196 -12.12 -13.08 -3.09
C ASN A 196 -13.34 -14.00 -3.18
#